data_AF-A0A4Y2AQ39-F1
#
_entry.id   AF-A0A4Y2AQ39-F1
#
_cell.length_a   1.000
_cell.length_b   1.000
_cell.length_c   1.000
_cell.angle_alpha   90.00
_cell.angle_beta   90.00
_cell.angle_gamma   90.00
#
_symmetry.space_group_name_H-M   'P 1'
#
loop_
_entity.id
_entity.type
_entity.pdbx_description
1 polymer ?
#
loop_
_entity_poly.entity_id
_entity_poly.type
_entity_poly.pdbx_seq_one_letter_code
_entity_poly.pdbx_strand_id
1 'polypeptide(L)'
;MLVNAVPFATIRENAVKSNSTVLDDFKRFGKSKEIDKRVPRELREKEKDRPYEVCSALVLCDNGDPSFFYSIGTCDKKWIVCNSWRYSAQWLNRGRAPQHFPKPTLHQRKTVVAVWYF
;
A
#
# COMPACT_ATOMS: atom_id res chain seq x y z
N MET A 1 5.55 -9.66 28.69
CA MET A 1 4.67 -8.58 28.19
C MET A 1 5.54 -7.56 27.44
N LEU A 2 5.95 -7.86 26.20
CA LEU A 2 6.86 -7.02 25.39
C LEU A 2 6.19 -6.40 24.15
N VAL A 3 5.05 -6.94 23.70
CA VAL A 3 4.42 -6.56 22.43
C VAL A 3 3.89 -5.13 22.41
N ASN A 4 3.58 -4.53 23.57
CA ASN A 4 3.03 -3.17 23.62
C ASN A 4 4.11 -2.08 23.49
N ALA A 5 5.40 -2.43 23.59
CA ALA A 5 6.50 -1.46 23.53
C ALA A 5 7.05 -1.28 22.11
N VAL A 6 6.93 -2.30 21.23
CA VAL A 6 7.48 -2.26 19.87
C VAL A 6 6.54 -2.98 18.89
N PRO A 7 5.68 -2.25 18.15
CA PRO A 7 4.69 -2.84 17.25
C PRO A 7 5.30 -3.54 16.02
N PHE A 8 6.59 -3.30 15.74
CA PHE A 8 7.30 -3.85 14.59
C PHE A 8 8.20 -5.06 14.91
N ALA A 9 8.21 -5.53 16.16
CA ALA A 9 9.10 -6.60 16.59
C ALA A 9 8.73 -7.94 15.92
N THR A 10 9.72 -8.62 15.37
CA THR A 10 9.55 -9.91 14.70
C THR A 10 9.28 -11.05 15.70
N ILE A 11 8.69 -12.15 15.23
CA ILE A 11 8.42 -13.35 16.05
C ILE A 11 9.71 -13.87 16.70
N ARG A 12 10.84 -13.79 15.98
CA ARG A 12 12.17 -14.19 16.48
C ARG A 12 12.68 -13.28 17.60
N GLU A 13 12.48 -11.98 17.49
CA GLU A 13 12.88 -11.02 18.52
C GLU A 13 12.02 -11.17 19.79
N ASN A 14 10.76 -11.58 19.63
CA ASN A 14 9.85 -11.84 20.75
C ASN A 14 10.00 -13.26 21.35
N ALA A 15 10.74 -14.16 20.69
CA ALA A 15 10.93 -15.54 21.11
C ALA A 15 12.10 -15.68 22.10
N VAL A 16 11.80 -15.54 23.39
CA VAL A 16 12.78 -15.81 24.47
C VAL A 16 13.15 -17.30 24.57
N LYS A 17 12.27 -18.22 24.13
CA LYS A 17 12.50 -19.68 24.24
C LYS A 17 12.13 -20.50 22.99
N SER A 18 11.09 -20.14 22.23
CA SER A 18 10.72 -20.83 20.98
C SER A 18 9.76 -20.00 20.12
N ASN A 19 9.84 -20.14 18.78
CA ASN A 19 8.99 -19.41 17.83
C ASN A 19 7.53 -19.92 17.80
N SER A 20 7.29 -21.18 18.16
CA SER A 20 5.95 -21.80 18.15
C SER A 20 5.06 -21.25 19.27
N THR A 21 5.60 -21.18 20.50
CA THR A 21 4.87 -20.66 21.66
C THR A 21 4.44 -19.22 21.46
N VAL A 22 5.29 -18.41 20.83
CA VAL A 22 5.02 -17.00 20.53
C VAL A 22 3.88 -16.84 19.52
N LEU A 23 3.83 -17.68 18.48
CA LEU A 23 2.77 -17.62 17.46
C LEU A 23 1.41 -18.00 18.06
N ASP A 24 1.37 -19.04 18.90
CA ASP A 24 0.15 -19.47 19.58
C ASP A 24 -0.33 -18.41 20.58
N ASP A 25 0.59 -17.76 21.30
CA ASP A 25 0.27 -16.63 22.16
C ASP A 25 -0.29 -15.44 21.36
N PHE A 26 0.32 -15.07 20.22
CA PHE A 26 -0.21 -14.01 19.35
C PHE A 26 -1.63 -14.31 18.87
N LYS A 27 -1.93 -15.57 18.52
CA LYS A 27 -3.28 -16.01 18.16
C LYS A 27 -4.25 -15.92 19.35
N ARG A 28 -3.84 -16.36 20.55
CA ARG A 28 -4.67 -16.25 21.78
C ARG A 28 -4.97 -14.80 22.14
N PHE A 29 -4.03 -13.88 21.89
CA PHE A 29 -4.23 -12.45 22.09
C PHE A 29 -4.96 -11.74 20.93
N GLY A 30 -5.39 -12.48 19.90
CA GLY A 30 -6.10 -11.90 18.75
C GLY A 30 -5.25 -10.99 17.87
N LYS A 31 -3.92 -11.10 17.94
CA LYS A 31 -2.99 -10.27 17.15
C LYS A 31 -2.70 -10.96 15.82
N SER A 32 -3.11 -10.33 14.73
CA SER A 32 -2.74 -10.74 13.37
C SER A 32 -1.50 -9.99 12.90
N LYS A 33 -0.75 -10.60 11.97
CA LYS A 33 0.32 -9.91 11.26
C LYS A 33 -0.28 -9.21 10.05
N GLU A 34 -0.39 -7.89 10.11
CA GLU A 34 -0.77 -7.07 8.96
C GLU A 34 0.47 -6.47 8.29
N ILE A 35 0.35 -6.18 6.99
CA ILE A 35 1.38 -5.46 6.24
C ILE A 35 1.00 -3.99 6.28
N ASP A 36 1.92 -3.14 6.71
CA ASP A 36 1.70 -1.70 6.77
C ASP A 36 1.32 -1.14 5.40
N LYS A 37 0.38 -0.20 5.40
CA LYS A 37 -0.03 0.50 4.18
C LYS A 37 1.07 1.48 3.78
N ARG A 38 1.51 1.38 2.53
CA ARG A 38 2.45 2.34 1.97
C ARG A 38 1.74 3.68 1.76
N VAL A 39 2.09 4.67 2.57
CA VAL A 39 1.62 6.04 2.39
C VAL A 39 2.56 6.76 1.41
N PRO A 40 2.05 7.46 0.37
CA PRO A 40 2.88 8.13 -0.63
C PRO A 40 3.85 9.17 -0.04
N ARG A 41 3.43 9.85 1.02
CA ARG A 41 4.20 10.89 1.70
C ARG A 41 3.68 11.11 3.12
N GLU A 42 4.59 11.34 4.06
CA GLU A 42 4.25 11.83 5.39
C GLU A 42 3.90 13.33 5.32
N LEU A 43 2.67 13.66 5.71
CA LEU A 43 2.19 15.05 5.75
C LEU A 43 2.52 15.68 7.11
N ARG A 44 3.12 16.87 7.09
CA ARG A 44 3.25 17.70 8.30
C ARG A 44 1.89 18.27 8.67
N GLU A 45 1.69 18.65 9.93
CA GLU A 45 0.40 19.21 10.39
C GLU A 45 -0.10 20.37 9.53
N LYS A 46 0.78 21.34 9.27
CA LYS A 46 0.56 22.48 8.35
C LYS A 46 0.24 22.11 6.89
N GLU A 47 0.53 20.88 6.47
CA GLU A 47 0.21 20.37 5.12
C GLU A 47 -1.13 19.63 5.08
N LYS A 48 -1.78 19.43 6.24
CA LYS A 48 -3.12 18.81 6.35
C LYS A 48 -4.25 19.81 6.22
N ASP A 49 -4.02 21.06 6.60
CA ASP A 49 -5.06 22.11 6.59
C ASP A 49 -5.55 22.41 5.17
N ARG A 50 -4.61 22.53 4.22
CA ARG A 50 -4.94 22.82 2.81
C ARG A 50 -5.84 21.74 2.17
N PRO A 51 -5.51 20.43 2.24
CA PRO A 51 -6.43 19.39 1.78
C PRO A 51 -7.78 19.43 2.46
N TYR A 52 -7.83 19.71 3.77
CA TYR A 52 -9.07 19.76 4.52
C TYR A 52 -9.98 20.89 4.03
N GLU A 53 -9.47 22.12 3.94
CA GLU A 53 -10.21 23.29 3.46
C GLU A 53 -10.75 23.09 2.05
N VAL A 54 -9.93 22.55 1.15
CA VAL A 54 -10.33 22.26 -0.24
C VAL A 54 -11.43 21.20 -0.28
N CYS A 55 -11.28 20.11 0.48
CA CYS A 55 -12.32 19.08 0.56
C CYS A 55 -13.64 19.64 1.12
N SER A 56 -13.59 20.45 2.18
CA SER A 56 -14.77 21.09 2.76
C SER A 56 -15.47 22.00 1.75
N ALA A 57 -14.72 22.80 0.98
CA ALA A 57 -15.28 23.65 -0.06
C ALA A 57 -15.94 22.84 -1.19
N LEU A 58 -15.29 21.76 -1.65
CA LEU A 58 -15.83 20.88 -2.69
C LEU A 58 -17.14 20.21 -2.25
N VAL A 59 -17.23 19.76 -1.00
CA VAL A 59 -18.47 19.18 -0.43
C VAL A 59 -19.60 20.22 -0.37
N LEU A 60 -19.29 21.48 -0.05
CA LEU A 60 -20.29 22.54 -0.06
C LEU A 60 -20.79 22.84 -1.48
N CYS A 61 -19.90 22.84 -2.48
CA CYS A 61 -20.28 23.02 -3.88
C CYS A 61 -21.20 21.89 -4.37
N ASP A 62 -20.91 20.64 -4.03
CA ASP A 62 -21.74 19.48 -4.38
C ASP A 62 -23.13 19.53 -3.73
N ASN A 63 -23.20 19.93 -2.46
CA ASN A 63 -24.48 20.11 -1.76
C ASN A 63 -25.32 21.26 -2.34
N GLY A 64 -24.68 22.29 -2.90
CA GLY A 64 -25.35 23.44 -3.51
C GLY A 64 -25.79 23.20 -4.95
N ASP A 65 -25.02 22.42 -5.71
CA ASP A 65 -25.33 22.00 -7.07
C ASP A 65 -24.89 20.52 -7.27
N PRO A 66 -25.84 19.57 -7.27
CA PRO A 66 -25.55 18.15 -7.47
C PRO A 66 -24.89 17.82 -8.82
N SER A 67 -24.91 18.77 -9.77
CA SER A 67 -24.32 18.61 -11.11
C SER A 67 -22.84 19.00 -11.13
N PHE A 68 -22.32 19.59 -10.06
CA PHE A 68 -20.98 20.18 -10.00
C PHE A 68 -19.90 19.18 -10.45
N PHE A 69 -19.89 17.97 -9.89
CA PHE A 69 -18.91 16.96 -10.28
C PHE A 69 -19.09 16.41 -11.70
N TYR A 70 -20.31 16.40 -12.24
CA TYR A 70 -20.58 15.95 -13.61
C TYR A 70 -20.01 16.91 -14.67
N SER A 71 -19.76 18.16 -14.29
CA SER A 71 -19.13 19.15 -15.17
C SER A 71 -17.59 19.12 -15.13
N ILE A 72 -17.00 18.38 -14.18
CA ILE A 72 -15.54 18.37 -13.97
C ILE A 72 -14.91 17.27 -14.84
N GLY A 73 -14.23 17.71 -15.90
CA GLY A 73 -13.29 16.85 -16.60
C GLY A 73 -12.05 16.60 -15.75
N THR A 74 -11.64 15.33 -15.61
CA THR A 74 -10.40 14.96 -14.92
C THR A 74 -9.34 14.51 -15.92
N CYS A 75 -8.07 14.74 -15.59
CA CYS A 75 -6.96 14.25 -16.38
C CYS A 75 -5.85 13.73 -15.49
N ASP A 76 -5.21 12.64 -15.91
CA ASP A 76 -4.03 12.11 -15.22
C ASP A 76 -2.99 11.61 -16.22
N LYS A 77 -1.72 11.66 -15.80
CA LYS A 77 -0.58 11.14 -16.55
C LYS A 77 0.10 10.06 -15.73
N LYS A 78 0.12 8.84 -16.26
CA LYS A 78 0.73 7.70 -15.60
C LYS A 78 1.85 7.10 -16.42
N TRP A 79 2.98 6.86 -15.77
CA TRP A 79 4.07 6.07 -16.33
C TRP A 79 3.71 4.58 -16.28
N ILE A 80 3.58 3.95 -17.44
CA ILE A 80 3.37 2.51 -17.57
C ILE A 80 4.68 1.86 -18.01
N VAL A 81 5.13 0.87 -17.26
CA VAL A 81 6.32 0.08 -17.59
C VAL A 81 5.92 -1.01 -18.57
N CYS A 82 6.60 -1.12 -19.72
CA CYS A 82 6.26 -2.10 -20.77
C CYS A 82 6.31 -3.55 -20.28
N ASN A 83 7.26 -3.89 -19.41
CA ASN A 83 7.41 -5.24 -18.87
C ASN A 83 7.02 -5.25 -17.40
N SER A 84 5.72 -5.31 -17.13
CA SER A 84 5.16 -5.34 -15.76
C SER A 84 5.16 -6.75 -15.16
N TRP A 85 6.20 -7.57 -15.42
CA TRP A 85 6.27 -8.91 -14.85
C TRP A 85 6.20 -8.81 -13.33
N ARG A 86 5.13 -9.40 -12.78
CA ARG A 86 4.95 -9.48 -11.34
C ARG A 86 5.67 -10.73 -10.86
N TYR A 87 6.56 -10.56 -9.90
CA TYR A 87 7.03 -11.67 -9.08
C TYR A 87 5.84 -12.17 -8.26
N SER A 88 5.07 -13.08 -8.85
CA SER A 88 4.00 -13.77 -8.13
C SER A 88 4.62 -14.89 -7.31
N ALA A 89 4.17 -15.06 -6.07
CA ALA A 89 4.51 -16.26 -5.30
C ALA A 89 4.10 -17.50 -6.09
N GLN A 90 5.03 -18.43 -6.28
CA GLN A 90 4.75 -19.68 -6.97
C GLN A 90 4.30 -20.73 -5.95
N TRP A 91 3.12 -21.30 -6.16
CA TRP A 91 2.69 -22.49 -5.44
C TRP A 91 3.32 -23.72 -6.09
N LEU A 92 4.26 -24.34 -5.37
CA LEU A 92 5.02 -25.48 -5.87
C LEU A 92 4.92 -26.66 -4.90
N ASN A 93 5.02 -27.86 -5.47
CA ASN A 93 5.15 -29.07 -4.69
C ASN A 93 6.43 -29.04 -3.85
N ARG A 94 6.35 -29.64 -2.65
CA ARG A 94 7.47 -29.71 -1.70
C ARG A 94 8.71 -30.30 -2.38
N GLY A 95 9.82 -29.56 -2.33
CA GLY A 95 11.10 -29.98 -2.94
C GLY A 95 11.32 -29.54 -4.39
N ARG A 96 10.33 -28.94 -5.06
CA ARG A 96 10.59 -28.29 -6.36
C ARG A 96 11.22 -26.92 -6.15
N ALA A 97 12.28 -26.66 -6.91
CA ALA A 97 12.88 -25.34 -6.99
C ALA A 97 11.94 -24.36 -7.72
N PRO A 98 11.85 -23.10 -7.27
CA PRO A 98 11.11 -22.07 -7.98
C PRO A 98 11.72 -21.78 -9.35
N GLN A 99 10.86 -21.47 -10.32
CA GLN A 99 11.31 -21.06 -11.63
C GLN A 99 12.04 -19.71 -11.53
N HIS A 100 13.27 -19.67 -12.03
CA HIS A 100 14.10 -18.47 -11.98
C HIS A 100 13.60 -17.44 -13.00
N PHE A 101 13.34 -16.22 -12.54
CA PHE A 101 13.04 -15.08 -13.41
C PHE A 101 14.20 -14.09 -13.43
N PRO A 102 14.58 -13.56 -14.60
CA PRO A 102 15.60 -12.53 -14.69
C PRO A 102 15.16 -11.27 -13.93
N LYS A 103 16.09 -10.66 -13.21
CA LYS A 103 15.84 -9.40 -12.51
C LYS A 103 15.45 -8.32 -13.52
N PRO A 104 14.37 -7.54 -13.28
CA PRO A 104 14.05 -6.39 -14.10
C PRO A 104 15.26 -5.46 -14.22
N THR A 105 15.55 -5.00 -15.43
CA THR A 105 16.61 -4.02 -15.67
C THR A 105 16.26 -2.70 -14.99
N LEU A 106 17.27 -1.96 -14.51
CA LEU A 106 17.05 -0.68 -13.81
C LEU A 106 16.38 0.37 -14.71
N HIS A 107 16.67 0.32 -16.03
CA HIS A 107 16.09 1.16 -17.07
C HIS A 107 15.10 0.39 -17.93
N GLN A 108 13.95 0.01 -17.36
CA GLN A 108 12.87 -0.55 -18.16
C GLN A 108 12.32 0.49 -19.13
N ARG A 109 11.89 0.06 -20.32
CA ARG A 109 11.11 0.92 -21.22
C ARG A 109 9.82 1.34 -20.52
N LYS A 110 9.58 2.65 -20.47
CA LYS A 110 8.38 3.26 -19.89
C LYS A 110 7.70 4.10 -20.95
N THR A 111 6.38 4.07 -20.95
CA THR A 111 5.54 4.93 -21.78
C THR A 111 4.69 5.78 -20.86
N VAL A 112 4.55 7.07 -21.17
CA VAL A 112 3.56 7.93 -20.52
C VAL A 112 2.23 7.72 -21.21
N VAL A 113 1.20 7.42 -20.44
CA VAL A 113 -0.18 7.51 -20.91
C VAL A 113 -0.82 8.72 -20.24
N ALA A 114 -1.41 9.59 -21.06
CA ALA A 114 -2.24 10.69 -20.61
C ALA A 114 -3.70 10.34 -20.90
N VAL A 115 -4.56 10.40 -19.88
CA VAL A 115 -5.99 10.11 -20.01
C VAL A 115 -6.77 11.36 -19.60
N TRP A 116 -7.80 11.66 -20.37
CA TRP A 116 -8.77 12.70 -20.09
C TRP A 116 -10.15 12.04 -20.02
N TYR A 117 -10.91 12.35 -18.97
CA TYR A 117 -12.29 11.89 -18.80
C TYR A 117 -13.16 13.13 -18.62
N PHE A 118 -14.24 13.22 -19.39
CA PHE A 118 -15.19 14.32 -19.42
C PHE A 118 -16.59 13.78 -19.14
#